data_AF-A0A3A9AB72-F1
#
_entry.id   AF-A0A3A9AB72-F1
#
_cell.length_a   1.000
_cell.length_b   1.000
_cell.length_c   1.000
_cell.angle_alpha   90.00
_cell.angle_beta   90.00
_cell.angle_gamma   90.00
#
_symmetry.space_group_name_H-M   'P 1'
#
loop_
_entity.id
_entity.type
_entity.pdbx_description
1 polymer ?
#
loop_
_entity_poly.entity_id
_entity_poly.type
_entity_poly.pdbx_seq_one_letter_code
_entity_poly.pdbx_strand_id
1 'polypeptide(L)'
;MGIKMTKRSRKEISNLTSVPKAVKEVALPTIFCQVIILVYGISDIFYLGRTGNPYMIAGVSLIFPVLNIFLALAGVIGIGTGALVGKLSGEKKIGEIRKASFFGVYFSIASAAVFSIIMFVFMGPILGFLGARGDTFLYGRQYALCVIVFGGIPIAVSSVLSNLIRSIGALKVAVFGIVLGSLLNVVLDPVCMFWILPQGCEVLGAGIATLISNCIGCGFFLYIAFIVKGKLSGVLKAGNEMPEKKNISAILRVAILPAAVLIFFGVVRWAVFNIPIMFFPERAGKMDIIWPQVCVDTLMVALSFSTYYICVHGYSEVTSIEDIKRKSWQYAGLLVCVIFFPISATLLVRDLEQAYHEKEANHLIQQARDEALLLSEGETEEKKEGEEAQQEEEKEQEEAESGTQSYKELEEELPILAQYEGLWEQNHDLAGWLRIEDTAIDYPVMYTPDDPEYYLHRAFDGSEASSGSLFIGEKCMPRAPHVIVYGHHMKNGTMFGALPQYADAEYAKKHPVICYDTLYEEKKYEVVAAFYSKIYPENTKEEVFRYYWYTDLSREEVFDQYIKKVKEKALYDTGVGTEFGDEILTLSTCSYHTDDGRFVVVARRKREAQN
;
A
#
# COMPACT_ATOMS: atom_id res chain seq x y z
N MET A 1 -18.85 -43.47 -27.96
CA MET A 1 -18.89 -42.85 -29.30
C MET A 1 -17.45 -42.72 -29.80
N GLY A 2 -17.06 -43.57 -30.76
CA GLY A 2 -15.66 -43.71 -31.19
C GLY A 2 -15.22 -42.57 -32.10
N ILE A 3 -14.19 -41.82 -31.70
CA ILE A 3 -13.59 -40.78 -32.53
C ILE A 3 -12.60 -41.44 -33.49
N LYS A 4 -13.07 -41.73 -34.71
CA LYS A 4 -12.22 -42.10 -35.86
C LYS A 4 -11.29 -40.92 -36.16
N MET A 5 -9.98 -41.13 -35.98
CA MET A 5 -8.93 -40.26 -36.50
C MET A 5 -9.03 -40.19 -38.04
N THR A 6 -9.59 -39.11 -38.56
CA THR A 6 -9.53 -38.79 -40.00
C THR A 6 -8.15 -38.21 -40.33
N LYS A 7 -7.72 -38.37 -41.59
CA LYS A 7 -6.47 -37.86 -42.21
C LYS A 7 -6.13 -36.36 -42.00
N ARG A 8 -6.89 -35.62 -41.18
CA ARG A 8 -6.81 -34.19 -40.91
C ARG A 8 -5.56 -33.77 -40.12
N SER A 9 -5.05 -34.64 -39.24
CA SER A 9 -3.89 -34.35 -38.36
C SER A 9 -2.57 -34.11 -39.10
N ARG A 10 -2.37 -34.69 -40.30
CA ARG A 10 -1.15 -34.44 -41.10
C ARG A 10 -1.21 -33.11 -41.85
N LYS A 11 -2.43 -32.61 -42.13
CA LYS A 11 -2.68 -31.31 -42.75
C LYS A 11 -2.55 -30.17 -41.73
N GLU A 12 -2.91 -30.39 -40.47
CA GLU A 12 -2.83 -29.34 -39.43
C GLU A 12 -1.40 -28.97 -39.02
N ILE A 13 -0.46 -29.93 -39.02
CA ILE A 13 0.95 -29.65 -38.70
C ILE A 13 1.69 -29.09 -39.93
N SER A 14 1.30 -29.48 -41.15
CA SER A 14 1.82 -28.91 -42.41
C SER A 14 1.22 -27.54 -42.77
N ASN A 15 0.06 -27.17 -42.22
CA ASN A 15 -0.61 -25.88 -42.44
C ASN A 15 -0.16 -24.76 -41.48
N LEU A 16 0.76 -25.04 -40.55
CA LEU A 16 1.45 -24.02 -39.74
C LEU A 16 2.53 -23.25 -40.53
N THR A 17 2.69 -23.54 -41.83
CA THR A 17 3.62 -22.89 -42.75
C THR A 17 3.23 -21.45 -43.12
N SER A 18 1.99 -21.02 -42.89
CA SER A 18 1.63 -19.60 -43.03
C SER A 18 1.70 -18.89 -41.67
N VAL A 19 2.72 -18.04 -41.48
CA VAL A 19 2.94 -17.21 -40.29
C VAL A 19 1.65 -16.54 -39.75
N PRO A 20 0.73 -16.00 -40.57
CA PRO A 20 -0.50 -15.36 -40.07
C PRO A 20 -1.49 -16.30 -39.36
N LYS A 21 -1.61 -17.56 -39.81
CA LYS A 21 -2.51 -18.55 -39.18
C LYS A 21 -1.91 -19.10 -37.88
N ALA A 22 -0.60 -19.29 -37.82
CA ALA A 22 0.09 -19.68 -36.59
C ALA A 22 -0.08 -18.62 -35.49
N VAL A 23 0.05 -17.32 -35.86
CA VAL A 23 -0.22 -16.20 -34.96
C VAL A 23 -1.66 -16.22 -34.45
N LYS A 24 -2.66 -16.41 -35.33
CA LYS A 24 -4.08 -16.43 -34.92
C LYS A 24 -4.46 -17.63 -34.04
N GLU A 25 -3.96 -18.83 -34.32
CA GLU A 25 -4.38 -20.05 -33.59
C GLU A 25 -3.56 -20.35 -32.33
N VAL A 26 -2.35 -19.79 -32.19
CA VAL A 26 -1.45 -20.08 -31.06
C VAL A 26 -1.07 -18.83 -30.27
N ALA A 27 -0.63 -17.76 -30.94
CA ALA A 27 -0.15 -16.55 -30.25
C ALA A 27 -1.29 -15.76 -29.60
N LEU A 28 -2.38 -15.48 -30.33
CA LEU A 28 -3.51 -14.71 -29.79
C LEU A 28 -4.15 -15.35 -28.53
N PRO A 29 -4.49 -16.65 -28.50
CA PRO A 29 -5.02 -17.29 -27.29
C PRO A 29 -4.03 -17.26 -26.12
N THR A 30 -2.73 -17.36 -26.39
CA THR A 30 -1.69 -17.34 -25.36
C THR A 30 -1.50 -15.93 -24.78
N ILE A 31 -1.51 -14.90 -25.63
CA ILE A 31 -1.47 -13.50 -25.19
C ILE A 31 -2.70 -13.18 -24.34
N PHE A 32 -3.89 -13.55 -24.80
CA PHE A 32 -5.12 -13.37 -24.05
C PHE A 32 -5.09 -14.09 -22.70
N CYS A 33 -4.60 -15.33 -22.67
CA CYS A 33 -4.37 -16.07 -21.43
C CYS A 33 -3.43 -15.32 -20.49
N GLN A 34 -2.35 -14.75 -21.01
CA GLN A 34 -1.36 -14.04 -20.21
C GLN A 34 -1.89 -12.72 -19.65
N VAL A 35 -2.73 -12.00 -20.41
CA VAL A 35 -3.43 -10.81 -19.91
C VAL A 35 -4.36 -11.18 -18.75
N ILE A 36 -5.08 -12.30 -18.83
CA ILE A 36 -5.94 -12.75 -17.73
C ILE A 36 -5.12 -13.12 -16.49
N ILE A 37 -3.97 -13.78 -16.66
CA ILE A 37 -3.05 -14.09 -15.55
C ILE A 37 -2.53 -12.80 -14.91
N LEU A 38 -2.25 -11.75 -15.71
CA LEU A 38 -1.84 -10.44 -15.21
C LEU A 38 -2.95 -9.78 -14.39
N VAL A 39 -4.19 -9.78 -14.88
CA VAL A 39 -5.34 -9.24 -14.13
C VAL A 39 -5.52 -9.98 -12.80
N TYR A 40 -5.41 -11.31 -12.83
CA TYR A 40 -5.41 -12.15 -11.61
C TYR A 40 -4.29 -11.77 -10.64
N GLY A 41 -3.05 -11.61 -11.12
CA GLY A 41 -1.89 -11.28 -10.27
C GLY A 41 -1.97 -9.92 -9.58
N ILE A 42 -2.85 -9.03 -10.04
CA ILE A 42 -3.10 -7.70 -9.46
C ILE A 42 -4.37 -7.68 -8.61
N SER A 43 -5.28 -8.65 -8.80
CA SER A 43 -6.61 -8.71 -8.15
C SER A 43 -6.53 -8.60 -6.62
N ASP A 44 -5.74 -9.47 -5.99
CA ASP A 44 -5.58 -9.49 -4.53
C ASP A 44 -5.12 -8.14 -3.99
N ILE A 45 -4.08 -7.56 -4.61
CA ILE A 45 -3.49 -6.27 -4.22
C ILE A 45 -4.49 -5.14 -4.44
N PHE A 46 -5.26 -5.19 -5.53
CA PHE A 46 -6.25 -4.18 -5.85
C PHE A 46 -7.38 -4.13 -4.82
N TYR A 47 -7.94 -5.29 -4.45
CA TYR A 47 -8.98 -5.36 -3.43
C TYR A 47 -8.43 -5.06 -2.03
N LEU A 48 -7.23 -5.54 -1.68
CA LEU A 48 -6.58 -5.16 -0.43
C LEU A 48 -6.27 -3.66 -0.39
N GLY A 49 -5.95 -3.05 -1.52
CA GLY A 49 -5.81 -1.60 -1.66
C GLY A 49 -7.09 -0.83 -1.32
N ARG A 50 -8.28 -1.44 -1.45
CA ARG A 50 -9.55 -0.82 -1.07
C ARG A 50 -9.85 -0.86 0.41
N THR A 51 -9.17 -1.68 1.20
CA THR A 51 -9.38 -1.71 2.66
C THR A 51 -8.80 -0.48 3.36
N GLY A 52 -7.92 0.28 2.69
CA GLY A 52 -7.25 1.45 3.28
C GLY A 52 -6.11 1.10 4.25
N ASN A 53 -5.95 -0.17 4.60
CA ASN A 53 -4.96 -0.65 5.56
C ASN A 53 -3.63 -1.03 4.84
N PRO A 54 -2.56 -0.22 5.00
CA PRO A 54 -1.28 -0.49 4.32
C PRO A 54 -0.60 -1.76 4.84
N TYR A 55 -0.83 -2.15 6.09
CA TYR A 55 -0.22 -3.34 6.69
C TYR A 55 -0.72 -4.63 6.04
N MET A 56 -1.98 -4.67 5.59
CA MET A 56 -2.54 -5.82 4.85
C MET A 56 -1.81 -6.02 3.52
N ILE A 57 -1.62 -4.94 2.76
CA ILE A 57 -0.94 -4.98 1.46
C ILE A 57 0.54 -5.30 1.63
N ALA A 58 1.19 -4.68 2.63
CA ALA A 58 2.58 -4.96 2.97
C ALA A 58 2.76 -6.43 3.36
N GLY A 59 1.94 -6.94 4.28
CA GLY A 59 2.00 -8.34 4.74
C GLY A 59 1.88 -9.36 3.60
N VAL A 60 0.94 -9.16 2.67
CA VAL A 60 0.81 -10.01 1.47
C VAL A 60 1.98 -9.84 0.51
N SER A 61 2.44 -8.61 0.28
CA SER A 61 3.56 -8.34 -0.63
C SER A 61 4.89 -8.92 -0.14
N LEU A 62 5.08 -9.03 1.18
CA LEU A 62 6.28 -9.61 1.79
C LEU A 62 6.44 -11.09 1.48
N ILE A 63 5.36 -11.85 1.28
CA ILE A 63 5.45 -13.29 1.02
C ILE A 63 5.80 -13.61 -0.44
N PHE A 64 5.65 -12.66 -1.36
CA PHE A 64 5.83 -12.91 -2.80
C PHE A 64 7.20 -13.46 -3.23
N PRO A 65 8.34 -13.12 -2.62
CA PRO A 65 9.61 -13.76 -2.96
C PRO A 65 9.57 -15.27 -2.73
N VAL A 66 8.97 -15.70 -1.62
CA VAL A 66 8.81 -17.12 -1.27
C VAL A 66 7.83 -17.78 -2.24
N LEU A 67 6.73 -17.11 -2.56
CA LEU A 67 5.76 -17.60 -3.56
C LEU A 67 6.40 -17.73 -4.95
N ASN A 68 7.26 -16.80 -5.37
CA ASN A 68 7.95 -16.86 -6.65
C ASN A 68 8.96 -18.02 -6.72
N ILE A 69 9.70 -18.29 -5.63
CA ILE A 69 10.57 -19.47 -5.54
C ILE A 69 9.73 -20.74 -5.67
N PHE A 70 8.59 -20.81 -4.97
CA PHE A 70 7.68 -21.94 -5.07
C PHE A 70 7.15 -22.15 -6.49
N LEU A 71 6.64 -21.09 -7.13
CA LEU A 71 6.14 -21.12 -8.51
C LEU A 71 7.24 -21.50 -9.51
N ALA A 72 8.48 -21.05 -9.30
CA ALA A 72 9.62 -21.45 -10.12
C ALA A 72 9.88 -22.95 -10.03
N LEU A 73 9.90 -23.53 -8.82
CA LEU A 73 10.08 -24.97 -8.62
C LEU A 73 8.94 -25.78 -9.26
N ALA A 74 7.68 -25.37 -9.04
CA ALA A 74 6.52 -25.98 -9.69
C ALA A 74 6.60 -25.87 -11.23
N GLY A 75 7.08 -24.73 -11.74
CA GLY A 75 7.31 -24.46 -13.15
C GLY A 75 8.39 -25.36 -13.76
N VAL A 76 9.51 -25.61 -13.05
CA VAL A 76 10.59 -26.51 -13.51
C VAL A 76 10.02 -27.88 -13.87
N ILE A 77 9.22 -28.44 -12.96
CA ILE A 77 8.66 -29.78 -13.12
C ILE A 77 7.62 -29.77 -14.25
N GLY A 78 6.75 -28.76 -14.30
CA GLY A 78 5.71 -28.65 -15.32
C GLY A 78 6.25 -28.48 -16.73
N ILE A 79 7.09 -27.46 -16.96
CA ILE A 79 7.68 -27.17 -18.27
C ILE A 79 8.58 -28.32 -18.72
N GLY A 80 9.43 -28.83 -17.82
CA GLY A 80 10.36 -29.92 -18.11
C GLY A 80 9.64 -31.22 -18.50
N THR A 81 8.61 -31.60 -17.72
CA THR A 81 7.81 -32.80 -18.02
C THR A 81 7.03 -32.62 -19.32
N GLY A 82 6.43 -31.45 -19.53
CA GLY A 82 5.71 -31.11 -20.76
C GLY A 82 6.59 -31.22 -22.01
N ALA A 83 7.80 -30.66 -21.96
CA ALA A 83 8.76 -30.70 -23.07
C ALA A 83 9.19 -32.14 -23.41
N LEU A 84 9.51 -32.95 -22.40
CA LEU A 84 9.86 -34.36 -22.60
C LEU A 84 8.68 -35.14 -23.20
N VAL A 85 7.47 -34.95 -22.68
CA VAL A 85 6.27 -35.62 -23.21
C VAL A 85 5.95 -35.17 -24.63
N GLY A 86 6.17 -33.90 -24.99
CA GLY A 86 6.03 -33.39 -26.35
C GLY A 86 7.00 -34.11 -27.31
N LYS A 87 8.27 -34.23 -26.92
CA LYS A 87 9.28 -34.98 -27.68
C LYS A 87 8.90 -36.45 -27.86
N LEU A 88 8.56 -37.14 -26.76
CA LEU A 88 8.19 -38.55 -26.78
C LEU A 88 6.88 -38.81 -27.54
N SER A 89 5.97 -37.83 -27.56
CA SER A 89 4.75 -37.86 -28.37
C SER A 89 5.04 -37.81 -29.86
N GLY A 90 6.06 -37.05 -30.29
CA GLY A 90 6.59 -37.07 -31.65
C GLY A 90 7.22 -38.43 -32.01
N GLU A 91 7.94 -39.05 -31.08
CA GLU A 91 8.56 -40.37 -31.23
C GLU A 91 7.58 -41.55 -31.08
N LYS A 92 6.31 -41.29 -30.76
CA LYS A 92 5.24 -42.29 -30.51
C LYS A 92 5.56 -43.32 -29.40
N LYS A 93 6.44 -42.97 -28.44
CA LYS A 93 6.82 -43.85 -27.32
C LYS A 93 5.84 -43.75 -26.16
N ILE A 94 4.67 -44.37 -26.30
CA ILE A 94 3.57 -44.26 -25.31
C ILE A 94 3.96 -44.76 -23.91
N GLY A 95 4.79 -45.80 -23.80
CA GLY A 95 5.27 -46.30 -22.50
C GLY A 95 6.07 -45.23 -21.73
N GLU A 96 7.05 -44.62 -22.39
CA GLU A 96 7.88 -43.56 -21.81
C GLU A 96 7.09 -42.29 -21.49
N ILE A 97 6.08 -41.94 -22.30
CA ILE A 97 5.16 -40.83 -22.00
C ILE A 97 4.46 -41.06 -20.67
N ARG A 98 4.00 -42.29 -20.40
CA ARG A 98 3.33 -42.63 -19.14
C ARG A 98 4.27 -42.52 -17.96
N LYS A 99 5.50 -43.06 -18.08
CA LYS A 99 6.53 -42.96 -17.03
C LYS A 99 6.91 -41.51 -16.72
N ALA A 100 7.13 -40.70 -17.76
CA ALA A 100 7.45 -39.28 -17.61
C ALA A 100 6.30 -38.48 -16.97
N SER A 101 5.06 -38.71 -17.41
CA SER A 101 3.89 -38.00 -16.87
C SER A 101 3.59 -38.39 -15.42
N PHE A 102 3.74 -39.68 -15.07
CA PHE A 102 3.65 -40.17 -13.70
C PHE A 102 4.72 -39.51 -12.83
N PHE A 103 5.99 -39.52 -13.26
CA PHE A 103 7.07 -38.86 -12.55
C PHE A 103 6.77 -37.37 -12.32
N GLY A 104 6.38 -36.62 -13.35
CA GLY A 104 6.10 -35.19 -13.21
C GLY A 104 5.02 -34.88 -12.17
N VAL A 105 3.88 -35.60 -12.20
CA VAL A 105 2.79 -35.36 -11.25
C VAL A 105 3.18 -35.75 -9.83
N TYR A 106 3.69 -36.96 -9.61
CA TYR A 106 4.05 -37.41 -8.26
C TYR A 106 5.23 -36.63 -7.67
N PHE A 107 6.23 -36.28 -8.49
CA PHE A 107 7.33 -35.44 -8.07
C PHE A 107 6.87 -34.01 -7.75
N SER A 108 5.88 -33.46 -8.47
CA SER A 108 5.29 -32.16 -8.13
C SER A 108 4.52 -32.19 -6.80
N ILE A 109 3.79 -33.27 -6.52
CA ILE A 109 3.11 -33.45 -5.23
C ILE A 109 4.15 -33.55 -4.11
N ALA A 110 5.18 -34.39 -4.28
CA ALA A 110 6.20 -34.59 -3.26
C ALA A 110 6.99 -33.29 -2.99
N SER A 111 7.46 -32.61 -4.04
CA SER A 111 8.19 -31.34 -3.89
C SER A 111 7.32 -30.22 -3.31
N ALA A 112 6.05 -30.12 -3.72
CA ALA A 112 5.13 -29.13 -3.15
C ALA A 112 4.79 -29.43 -1.69
N ALA A 113 4.60 -30.70 -1.32
CA ALA A 113 4.39 -31.09 0.07
C ALA A 113 5.60 -30.76 0.95
N VAL A 114 6.82 -31.08 0.48
CA VAL A 114 8.06 -30.72 1.19
C VAL A 114 8.16 -29.20 1.36
N PHE A 115 7.92 -28.42 0.31
CA PHE A 115 7.96 -26.95 0.39
C PHE A 115 6.90 -26.41 1.35
N SER A 116 5.68 -26.97 1.32
CA SER A 116 4.58 -26.58 2.20
C SER A 116 4.89 -26.88 3.67
N ILE A 117 5.52 -28.04 3.95
CA ILE A 117 5.97 -28.41 5.31
C ILE A 117 7.09 -27.48 5.78
N ILE A 118 8.08 -27.20 4.94
CA ILE A 118 9.15 -26.23 5.26
C ILE A 118 8.55 -24.87 5.56
N MET A 119 7.64 -24.39 4.71
CA MET A 119 6.97 -23.11 4.91
C MET A 119 6.18 -23.09 6.22
N PHE A 120 5.45 -24.17 6.55
CA PHE A 120 4.67 -24.25 7.79
C PHE A 120 5.56 -24.24 9.04
N VAL A 121 6.63 -25.04 9.06
CA VAL A 121 7.54 -25.17 10.21
C VAL A 121 8.37 -23.90 10.42
N PHE A 122 8.89 -23.32 9.33
CA PHE A 122 9.78 -22.15 9.38
C PHE A 122 9.06 -20.83 9.09
N MET A 123 7.73 -20.80 9.15
CA MET A 123 6.93 -19.62 8.80
C MET A 123 7.33 -18.37 9.58
N GLY A 124 7.50 -18.51 10.90
CA GLY A 124 7.91 -17.40 11.77
C GLY A 124 9.27 -16.83 11.39
N PRO A 125 10.34 -17.64 11.36
CA PRO A 125 11.66 -17.21 10.92
C PRO A 125 11.69 -16.64 9.50
N ILE A 126 10.97 -17.23 8.54
CA ILE A 126 10.92 -16.76 7.15
C ILE A 126 10.25 -15.39 7.07
N LEU A 127 9.09 -15.21 7.68
CA LEU A 127 8.38 -13.92 7.68
C LEU A 127 9.17 -12.85 8.44
N GLY A 128 9.80 -13.21 9.56
CA GLY A 128 10.67 -12.29 10.31
C GLY A 128 11.91 -11.87 9.49
N PHE A 129 12.54 -12.80 8.77
CA PHE A 129 13.66 -12.51 7.87
C PHE A 129 13.26 -11.58 6.72
N LEU A 130 12.03 -11.73 6.21
CA LEU A 130 11.48 -10.86 5.18
C LEU A 130 11.10 -9.46 5.71
N GLY A 131 11.24 -9.20 7.02
CA GLY A 131 10.97 -7.90 7.63
C GLY A 131 9.58 -7.74 8.24
N ALA A 132 8.78 -8.81 8.32
CA ALA A 132 7.42 -8.73 8.85
C ALA A 132 7.41 -8.53 10.39
N ARG A 133 6.67 -7.51 10.86
CA ARG A 133 6.48 -7.11 12.27
C ARG A 133 5.01 -6.81 12.56
N GLY A 134 4.56 -7.07 13.79
CA GLY A 134 3.19 -6.75 14.23
C GLY A 134 2.12 -7.30 13.28
N ASP A 135 1.24 -6.43 12.79
CA ASP A 135 0.13 -6.80 11.89
C ASP A 135 0.60 -7.33 10.54
N THR A 136 1.71 -6.83 9.98
CA THR A 136 2.25 -7.34 8.70
C THR A 136 2.65 -8.80 8.81
N PHE A 137 3.12 -9.25 9.99
CA PHE A 137 3.42 -10.64 10.25
C PHE A 137 2.13 -11.48 10.28
N LEU A 138 1.08 -10.98 10.94
CA LEU A 138 -0.21 -11.68 11.00
C LEU A 138 -0.79 -11.87 9.59
N TYR A 139 -0.84 -10.81 8.79
CA TYR A 139 -1.36 -10.83 7.43
C TYR A 139 -0.53 -11.71 6.50
N GLY A 140 0.80 -11.55 6.52
CA GLY A 140 1.71 -12.41 5.74
C GLY A 140 1.56 -13.89 6.11
N ARG A 141 1.35 -14.20 7.40
CA ARG A 141 1.10 -15.56 7.90
C ARG A 141 -0.23 -16.13 7.40
N GLN A 142 -1.31 -15.36 7.49
CA GLN A 142 -2.63 -15.80 7.01
C GLN A 142 -2.59 -16.14 5.52
N TYR A 143 -1.99 -15.26 4.71
CA TYR A 143 -1.89 -15.46 3.27
C TYR A 143 -0.99 -16.65 2.91
N ALA A 144 0.18 -16.77 3.55
CA ALA A 144 1.11 -17.88 3.34
C ALA A 144 0.49 -19.25 3.67
N LEU A 145 -0.27 -19.33 4.75
CA LEU A 145 -0.98 -20.56 5.14
C LEU A 145 -1.94 -21.01 4.05
N CYS A 146 -2.79 -20.12 3.55
CA CYS A 146 -3.77 -20.46 2.52
C CYS A 146 -3.11 -20.81 1.19
N VAL A 147 -2.23 -19.93 0.68
CA VAL A 147 -1.74 -20.03 -0.70
C VAL A 147 -0.60 -21.02 -0.85
N ILE A 148 0.33 -21.07 0.12
CA ILE A 148 1.51 -21.95 0.05
C ILE A 148 1.24 -23.27 0.76
N VAL A 149 0.87 -23.22 2.05
CA VAL A 149 0.79 -24.46 2.87
C VAL A 149 -0.36 -25.36 2.41
N PHE A 150 -1.55 -24.81 2.26
CA PHE A 150 -2.72 -25.57 1.78
C PHE A 150 -2.85 -25.55 0.26
N GLY A 151 -2.51 -24.43 -0.39
CA GLY A 151 -2.67 -24.23 -1.84
C GLY A 151 -1.51 -24.77 -2.69
N GLY A 152 -0.36 -25.09 -2.09
CA GLY A 152 0.84 -25.47 -2.82
C GLY A 152 0.64 -26.71 -3.71
N ILE A 153 0.05 -27.78 -3.18
CA ILE A 153 -0.18 -29.00 -3.96
C ILE A 153 -1.10 -28.74 -5.16
N PRO A 154 -2.29 -28.12 -5.02
CA PRO A 154 -3.12 -27.73 -6.15
C PRO A 154 -2.39 -26.91 -7.22
N ILE A 155 -1.59 -25.93 -6.82
CA ILE A 155 -0.82 -25.08 -7.74
C ILE A 155 0.20 -25.92 -8.53
N ALA A 156 0.99 -26.73 -7.85
CA ALA A 156 2.04 -27.53 -8.48
C ALA A 156 1.47 -28.58 -9.45
N VAL A 157 0.41 -29.28 -9.04
CA VAL A 157 -0.26 -30.28 -9.87
C VAL A 157 -0.92 -29.62 -11.09
N SER A 158 -1.60 -28.48 -10.91
CA SER A 158 -2.21 -27.72 -12.01
C SER A 158 -1.17 -27.29 -13.04
N SER A 159 0.00 -26.82 -12.58
CA SER A 159 1.11 -26.43 -13.44
C SER A 159 1.61 -27.61 -14.30
N VAL A 160 1.81 -28.79 -13.70
CA VAL A 160 2.24 -29.98 -14.44
C VAL A 160 1.18 -30.44 -15.43
N LEU A 161 -0.08 -30.59 -15.00
CA LEU A 161 -1.15 -31.07 -15.85
C LEU A 161 -1.43 -30.12 -17.01
N SER A 162 -1.40 -28.81 -16.78
CA SER A 162 -1.54 -27.81 -17.84
C SER A 162 -0.45 -27.97 -18.91
N ASN A 163 0.81 -28.12 -18.50
CA ASN A 163 1.91 -28.34 -19.45
C ASN A 163 1.85 -29.69 -20.18
N LEU A 164 1.35 -30.74 -19.52
CA LEU A 164 1.10 -32.05 -20.14
C LEU A 164 -0.03 -31.99 -21.19
N ILE A 165 -1.11 -31.27 -20.89
CA ILE A 165 -2.24 -31.09 -21.83
C ILE A 165 -1.79 -30.27 -23.05
N ARG A 166 -0.95 -29.24 -22.85
CA ARG A 166 -0.34 -28.48 -23.95
C ARG A 166 0.55 -29.37 -24.82
N SER A 167 1.38 -30.22 -24.22
CA SER A 167 2.35 -31.04 -24.97
C SER A 167 1.72 -32.13 -25.85
N ILE A 168 0.48 -32.53 -25.55
CA ILE A 168 -0.29 -33.45 -26.41
C ILE A 168 -1.14 -32.72 -27.48
N GLY A 169 -1.04 -31.40 -27.57
CA GLY A 169 -1.70 -30.57 -28.59
C GLY A 169 -3.07 -30.00 -28.19
N ALA A 170 -3.50 -30.17 -26.95
CA ALA A 170 -4.79 -29.66 -26.46
C ALA A 170 -4.68 -28.25 -25.85
N LEU A 171 -4.02 -27.32 -26.56
CA LEU A 171 -3.71 -25.96 -26.09
C LEU A 171 -4.95 -25.21 -25.58
N LYS A 172 -6.07 -25.26 -26.33
CA LYS A 172 -7.31 -24.55 -25.97
C LYS A 172 -7.89 -25.01 -24.63
N VAL A 173 -7.77 -26.30 -24.32
CA VAL A 173 -8.22 -26.88 -23.04
C VAL A 173 -7.31 -26.43 -21.89
N ALA A 174 -6.01 -26.40 -22.13
CA ALA A 174 -5.05 -25.92 -21.12
C ALA A 174 -5.24 -24.43 -20.80
N VAL A 175 -5.44 -23.59 -21.82
CA VAL A 175 -5.72 -22.16 -21.67
C VAL A 175 -7.03 -21.96 -20.91
N PHE A 176 -8.10 -22.67 -21.29
CA PHE A 176 -9.38 -22.57 -20.60
C PHE A 176 -9.28 -22.92 -19.11
N GLY A 177 -8.54 -23.98 -18.75
CA GLY A 177 -8.37 -24.36 -17.35
C GLY A 177 -7.64 -23.31 -16.50
N ILE A 178 -6.64 -22.63 -17.07
CA ILE A 178 -5.94 -21.54 -16.38
C ILE A 178 -6.87 -20.34 -16.22
N VAL A 179 -7.55 -19.93 -17.30
CA VAL A 179 -8.48 -18.79 -17.28
C VAL A 179 -9.61 -19.02 -16.30
N LEU A 180 -10.14 -20.25 -16.21
CA LEU A 180 -11.19 -20.61 -15.26
C LEU A 180 -10.74 -20.36 -13.81
N GLY A 181 -9.54 -20.82 -13.44
CA GLY A 181 -9.00 -20.59 -12.09
C GLY A 181 -8.76 -19.11 -11.81
N SER A 182 -8.12 -18.40 -12.74
CA SER A 182 -7.80 -16.97 -12.58
C SER A 182 -9.05 -16.09 -12.47
N LEU A 183 -10.03 -16.28 -13.36
CA LEU A 183 -11.26 -15.48 -13.33
C LEU A 183 -12.10 -15.79 -12.09
N LEU A 184 -12.11 -17.06 -11.66
CA LEU A 184 -12.80 -17.43 -10.44
C LEU A 184 -12.19 -16.75 -9.22
N ASN A 185 -10.86 -16.66 -9.13
CA ASN A 185 -10.20 -15.92 -8.05
C ASN A 185 -10.60 -14.44 -8.05
N VAL A 186 -10.53 -13.76 -9.20
CA VAL A 186 -10.92 -12.34 -9.33
C VAL A 186 -12.35 -12.07 -8.81
N VAL A 187 -13.25 -13.04 -8.99
CA VAL A 187 -14.64 -12.97 -8.49
C VAL A 187 -14.76 -13.37 -7.03
N LEU A 188 -14.01 -14.38 -6.58
CA LEU A 188 -14.05 -14.87 -5.21
C LEU A 188 -13.37 -13.93 -4.23
N ASP A 189 -12.36 -13.14 -4.65
CA ASP A 189 -11.66 -12.20 -3.78
C ASP A 189 -12.62 -11.25 -3.05
N PRO A 190 -13.43 -10.41 -3.72
CA PRO A 190 -14.32 -9.49 -3.02
C PRO A 190 -15.41 -10.22 -2.23
N VAL A 191 -15.85 -11.39 -2.68
CA VAL A 191 -16.86 -12.20 -1.99
C VAL A 191 -16.31 -12.72 -0.66
N CYS A 192 -15.11 -13.29 -0.66
CA CYS A 192 -14.47 -13.81 0.53
C CYS A 192 -14.02 -12.68 1.46
N MET A 193 -13.46 -11.60 0.91
CA MET A 193 -12.91 -10.48 1.68
C MET A 193 -13.98 -9.63 2.37
N PHE A 194 -15.06 -9.29 1.67
CA PHE A 194 -16.01 -8.26 2.15
C PHE A 194 -17.39 -8.80 2.53
N TRP A 195 -17.78 -9.97 2.03
CA TRP A 195 -19.12 -10.50 2.25
C TRP A 195 -19.17 -11.69 3.20
N ILE A 196 -18.25 -12.64 3.07
CA ILE A 196 -18.26 -13.88 3.86
C ILE A 196 -17.57 -13.71 5.21
N LEU A 197 -16.40 -13.07 5.24
CA LEU A 197 -15.58 -12.95 6.44
C LEU A 197 -15.84 -11.64 7.19
N PRO A 198 -15.68 -11.64 8.54
CA PRO A 198 -15.82 -10.43 9.33
C PRO A 198 -14.70 -9.41 9.03
N GLN A 199 -14.98 -8.14 9.31
CA GLN A 199 -14.00 -7.06 9.18
C GLN A 199 -12.71 -7.38 9.98
N GLY A 200 -11.55 -7.13 9.39
CA GLY A 200 -10.23 -7.49 9.91
C GLY A 200 -9.69 -8.85 9.44
N CYS A 201 -10.48 -9.65 8.71
CA CYS A 201 -10.07 -10.93 8.12
C CYS A 201 -9.90 -10.89 6.60
N GLU A 202 -9.72 -9.71 6.01
CA GLU A 202 -9.70 -9.51 4.56
C GLU A 202 -8.52 -10.25 3.90
N VAL A 203 -7.34 -10.24 4.51
CA VAL A 203 -6.17 -10.96 3.98
C VAL A 203 -6.37 -12.48 4.00
N LEU A 204 -7.00 -12.99 5.05
CA LEU A 204 -7.40 -14.40 5.10
C LEU A 204 -8.42 -14.71 4.00
N GLY A 205 -9.36 -13.79 3.73
CA GLY A 205 -10.33 -13.90 2.65
C GLY A 205 -9.69 -14.00 1.27
N ALA A 206 -8.73 -13.13 0.96
CA ALA A 206 -7.96 -13.19 -0.28
C ALA A 206 -7.19 -14.53 -0.41
N GLY A 207 -6.56 -14.97 0.69
CA GLY A 207 -5.88 -16.27 0.74
C GLY A 207 -6.82 -17.45 0.46
N ILE A 208 -8.02 -17.46 1.06
CA ILE A 208 -9.03 -18.51 0.87
C ILE A 208 -9.58 -18.50 -0.55
N ALA A 209 -9.88 -17.32 -1.10
CA ALA A 209 -10.34 -17.19 -2.49
C ALA A 209 -9.32 -17.78 -3.48
N THR A 210 -8.04 -17.47 -3.27
CA THR A 210 -6.93 -18.03 -4.06
C THR A 210 -6.81 -19.55 -3.89
N LEU A 211 -6.92 -20.06 -2.65
CA LEU A 211 -6.89 -21.50 -2.37
C LEU A 211 -8.02 -22.25 -3.09
N ILE A 212 -9.26 -21.76 -2.96
CA ILE A 212 -10.44 -22.38 -3.58
C ILE A 212 -10.30 -22.37 -5.11
N SER A 213 -9.86 -21.26 -5.68
CA SER A 213 -9.66 -21.12 -7.13
C SER A 213 -8.60 -22.10 -7.66
N ASN A 214 -7.49 -22.24 -6.95
CA ASN A 214 -6.45 -23.22 -7.28
C ASN A 214 -6.95 -24.67 -7.15
N CYS A 215 -7.74 -24.98 -6.13
CA CYS A 215 -8.37 -26.29 -5.96
C CYS A 215 -9.33 -26.62 -7.11
N ILE A 216 -10.15 -25.67 -7.53
CA ILE A 216 -11.10 -25.85 -8.65
C ILE A 216 -10.35 -26.01 -9.97
N GLY A 217 -9.32 -25.19 -10.22
CA GLY A 217 -8.43 -25.34 -11.38
C GLY A 217 -7.75 -26.71 -11.43
N CYS A 218 -7.22 -27.18 -10.29
CA CYS A 218 -6.63 -28.50 -10.15
C CYS A 218 -7.66 -29.60 -10.43
N GLY A 219 -8.86 -29.50 -9.86
CA GLY A 219 -9.97 -30.42 -10.10
C GLY A 219 -10.35 -30.50 -11.58
N PHE A 220 -10.42 -29.36 -12.26
CA PHE A 220 -10.65 -29.31 -13.72
C PHE A 220 -9.56 -30.06 -14.49
N PHE A 221 -8.29 -29.82 -14.17
CA PHE A 221 -7.19 -30.49 -14.86
C PHE A 221 -7.13 -32.00 -14.59
N LEU A 222 -7.43 -32.43 -13.36
CA LEU A 222 -7.54 -33.84 -13.01
C LEU A 222 -8.71 -34.51 -13.75
N TYR A 223 -9.85 -33.84 -13.85
CA TYR A 223 -11.00 -34.30 -14.61
C TYR A 223 -10.68 -34.47 -16.10
N ILE A 224 -10.02 -33.48 -16.71
CA ILE A 224 -9.56 -33.59 -18.10
C ILE A 224 -8.56 -34.73 -18.25
N ALA A 225 -7.58 -34.86 -17.34
CA ALA A 225 -6.61 -35.96 -17.36
C ALA A 225 -7.29 -37.34 -17.29
N PHE A 226 -8.43 -37.44 -16.58
CA PHE A 226 -9.22 -38.66 -16.49
C PHE A 226 -10.06 -38.95 -17.75
N ILE A 227 -10.67 -37.92 -18.35
CA ILE A 227 -11.53 -38.06 -19.54
C ILE A 227 -10.76 -38.28 -20.83
N VAL A 228 -9.54 -37.75 -20.95
CA VAL A 228 -8.66 -37.98 -22.09
C VAL A 228 -8.14 -39.44 -22.05
N LYS A 229 -9.05 -40.41 -22.31
CA LYS A 229 -8.75 -41.83 -22.43
C LYS A 229 -7.75 -42.03 -23.58
N GLY A 230 -6.53 -42.49 -23.26
CA GLY A 230 -5.46 -42.72 -24.25
C GLY A 230 -4.05 -42.38 -23.75
N LYS A 231 -3.43 -41.36 -24.33
CA LYS A 231 -2.00 -41.00 -24.12
C LYS A 231 -1.69 -40.54 -22.69
N LEU A 232 -2.63 -39.84 -22.04
CA LEU A 232 -2.48 -39.31 -20.68
C LEU A 232 -3.04 -40.25 -19.59
N SER A 233 -3.65 -41.40 -19.96
CA SER A 233 -4.28 -42.31 -18.99
C SER A 233 -3.31 -42.97 -18.02
N GLY A 234 -1.99 -42.83 -18.24
CA GLY A 234 -0.95 -43.30 -17.34
C GLY A 234 -0.57 -42.33 -16.23
N VAL A 235 -1.12 -41.11 -16.24
CA VAL A 235 -0.87 -40.10 -15.18
C VAL A 235 -1.38 -40.56 -13.81
N LEU A 236 -2.49 -41.30 -13.77
CA LEU A 236 -3.20 -41.67 -12.54
C LEU A 236 -3.15 -43.17 -12.21
N LYS A 237 -2.54 -44.00 -13.07
CA LYS A 237 -2.39 -45.45 -12.81
C LYS A 237 -1.07 -45.71 -12.09
N ALA A 238 -1.16 -45.89 -10.77
CA ALA A 238 -0.07 -46.40 -9.94
C ALA A 238 0.37 -47.80 -10.41
N GLY A 239 1.68 -47.97 -10.63
CA GLY A 239 2.29 -49.23 -11.10
C GLY A 239 3.36 -49.10 -12.19
N ASN A 240 3.67 -47.88 -12.68
CA ASN A 240 4.70 -47.69 -13.71
C ASN A 240 6.07 -47.39 -13.11
N GLU A 241 7.08 -48.11 -13.60
CA GLU A 241 8.51 -47.90 -13.31
C GLU A 241 8.93 -46.43 -13.49
N MET A 242 9.90 -45.97 -12.69
CA MET A 242 10.46 -44.63 -12.85
C MET A 242 11.07 -44.44 -14.26
N PRO A 243 11.00 -43.22 -14.83
CA PRO A 243 11.70 -42.91 -16.07
C PRO A 243 13.22 -43.04 -15.90
N GLU A 244 13.91 -43.34 -17.00
CA GLU A 244 15.38 -43.45 -17.00
C GLU A 244 16.04 -42.16 -16.47
N LYS A 245 17.19 -42.28 -15.79
CA LYS A 245 17.95 -41.14 -15.26
C LYS A 245 18.21 -40.05 -16.31
N LYS A 246 18.40 -40.45 -17.57
CA LYS A 246 18.57 -39.54 -18.71
C LYS A 246 17.34 -38.66 -18.94
N ASN A 247 16.14 -39.23 -18.84
CA ASN A 247 14.87 -38.53 -19.00
C ASN A 247 14.62 -37.56 -17.83
N ILE A 248 14.95 -37.97 -16.60
CA ILE A 248 14.88 -37.09 -15.42
C ILE A 248 15.82 -35.88 -15.58
N SER A 249 17.07 -36.12 -16.02
CA SER A 249 18.02 -35.04 -16.27
C SER A 249 17.55 -34.09 -17.39
N ALA A 250 16.88 -34.61 -18.41
CA ALA A 250 16.30 -33.80 -19.48
C ALA A 250 15.16 -32.90 -18.98
N ILE A 251 14.27 -33.41 -18.11
CA ILE A 251 13.19 -32.62 -17.48
C ILE A 251 13.79 -31.41 -16.75
N LEU A 252 14.79 -31.65 -15.90
CA LEU A 252 15.41 -30.59 -15.11
C LEU A 252 16.14 -29.57 -15.99
N ARG A 253 16.95 -30.01 -16.96
CA ARG A 253 17.75 -29.09 -17.80
C ARG A 253 16.92 -28.13 -18.63
N VAL A 254 15.80 -28.60 -19.20
CA VAL A 254 14.97 -27.76 -20.08
C VAL A 254 14.34 -26.58 -19.33
N ALA A 255 14.04 -26.76 -18.05
CA ALA A 255 13.25 -25.79 -17.30
C ALA A 255 14.05 -24.94 -16.30
N ILE A 256 15.37 -25.19 -16.13
CA ILE A 256 16.26 -24.37 -15.31
C ILE A 256 16.28 -22.91 -15.77
N LEU A 257 16.39 -22.65 -17.08
CA LEU A 257 16.48 -21.28 -17.58
C LEU A 257 15.19 -20.46 -17.33
N PRO A 258 13.98 -20.94 -17.69
CA PRO A 258 12.73 -20.24 -17.32
C PRO A 258 12.58 -20.00 -15.81
N ALA A 259 12.97 -20.97 -14.98
CA ALA A 259 12.90 -20.84 -13.53
C ALA A 259 13.89 -19.80 -12.98
N ALA A 260 15.13 -19.78 -13.50
CA ALA A 260 16.13 -18.78 -13.14
C ALA A 260 15.66 -17.36 -13.52
N VAL A 261 15.03 -17.20 -14.67
CA VAL A 261 14.44 -15.93 -15.11
C VAL A 261 13.33 -15.47 -14.14
N LEU A 262 12.40 -16.38 -13.77
CA LEU A 262 11.32 -16.06 -12.83
C LEU A 262 11.87 -15.66 -11.45
N ILE A 263 12.86 -16.39 -10.94
CA ILE A 263 13.50 -16.08 -9.66
C ILE A 263 14.23 -14.74 -9.73
N PHE A 264 14.99 -14.49 -10.80
CA PHE A 264 15.71 -13.23 -10.99
C PHE A 264 14.76 -12.03 -10.92
N PHE A 265 13.68 -12.04 -11.71
CA PHE A 265 12.71 -10.95 -11.68
C PHE A 265 11.97 -10.84 -10.34
N GLY A 266 11.69 -11.96 -9.68
CA GLY A 266 11.12 -11.97 -8.33
C GLY A 266 12.03 -11.32 -7.29
N VAL A 267 13.33 -11.62 -7.32
CA VAL A 267 14.33 -11.04 -6.40
C VAL A 267 14.55 -9.56 -6.71
N VAL A 268 14.67 -9.21 -7.98
CA VAL A 268 14.84 -7.83 -8.44
C VAL A 268 13.63 -6.98 -8.04
N ARG A 269 12.41 -7.52 -8.20
CA ARG A 269 11.18 -6.87 -7.72
C ARG A 269 11.24 -6.64 -6.20
N TRP A 270 11.61 -7.66 -5.45
CA TRP A 270 11.67 -7.56 -3.99
C TRP A 270 12.70 -6.53 -3.53
N ALA A 271 13.92 -6.58 -4.08
CA ALA A 271 15.03 -5.73 -3.68
C ALA A 271 14.78 -4.25 -3.99
N VAL A 272 14.18 -3.93 -5.14
CA VAL A 272 14.06 -2.54 -5.59
C VAL A 272 12.74 -1.91 -5.22
N PHE A 273 11.66 -2.69 -5.06
CA PHE A 273 10.35 -2.13 -4.75
C PHE A 273 9.90 -2.46 -3.33
N ASN A 274 10.01 -3.71 -2.88
CA ASN A 274 9.48 -4.09 -1.56
C ASN A 274 10.38 -3.64 -0.40
N ILE A 275 11.72 -3.64 -0.57
CA ILE A 275 12.63 -3.18 0.49
C ILE A 275 12.42 -1.70 0.82
N PRO A 276 12.42 -0.76 -0.15
CA PRO A 276 12.21 0.66 0.20
C PRO A 276 10.81 0.94 0.75
N ILE A 277 9.77 0.25 0.25
CA ILE A 277 8.40 0.35 0.80
C ILE A 277 8.34 -0.04 2.29
N MET A 278 9.18 -0.99 2.74
CA MET A 278 9.26 -1.33 4.16
C MET A 278 9.87 -0.21 5.02
N PHE A 279 10.83 0.54 4.48
CA PHE A 279 11.46 1.64 5.20
C PHE A 279 10.62 2.91 5.19
N PHE A 280 9.72 3.05 4.21
CA PHE A 280 8.88 4.23 4.01
C PHE A 280 7.44 3.86 3.60
N PRO A 281 6.70 3.15 4.47
CA PRO A 281 5.35 2.67 4.15
C PRO A 281 4.34 3.80 3.90
N GLU A 282 4.65 5.03 4.31
CA GLU A 282 3.79 6.22 4.13
C GLU A 282 3.70 6.74 2.70
N ARG A 283 4.70 6.45 1.87
CA ARG A 283 4.71 6.83 0.44
C ARG A 283 4.26 5.71 -0.49
N ALA A 284 3.98 4.53 0.04
CA ALA A 284 3.41 3.45 -0.76
C ALA A 284 1.91 3.71 -1.01
N GLY A 285 1.61 4.49 -2.04
CA GLY A 285 0.27 4.64 -2.58
C GLY A 285 -0.22 3.32 -3.20
N LYS A 286 -1.54 3.25 -3.49
CA LYS A 286 -2.15 2.07 -4.14
C LYS A 286 -1.49 1.74 -5.49
N MET A 287 -0.93 2.75 -6.18
CA MET A 287 -0.25 2.57 -7.48
C MET A 287 1.20 2.08 -7.35
N ASP A 288 1.92 2.42 -6.28
CA ASP A 288 3.36 2.15 -6.14
C ASP A 288 3.66 0.66 -5.91
N ILE A 289 2.67 -0.11 -5.43
CA ILE A 289 2.78 -1.55 -5.21
C ILE A 289 2.35 -2.34 -6.46
N ILE A 290 1.40 -1.80 -7.23
CA ILE A 290 0.85 -2.46 -8.43
C ILE A 290 1.79 -2.28 -9.64
N TRP A 291 2.41 -1.11 -9.79
CA TRP A 291 3.24 -0.79 -10.95
C TRP A 291 4.44 -1.73 -11.15
N PRO A 292 5.19 -2.12 -10.10
CA PRO A 292 6.22 -3.15 -10.22
C PRO A 292 5.71 -4.49 -10.74
N GLN A 293 4.52 -4.91 -10.28
CA GLN A 293 3.91 -6.17 -10.70
C GLN A 293 3.50 -6.10 -12.17
N VAL A 294 2.85 -5.01 -12.59
CA VAL A 294 2.51 -4.76 -13.99
C VAL A 294 3.75 -4.78 -14.88
N CYS A 295 4.84 -4.15 -14.45
CA CYS A 295 6.09 -4.13 -15.21
C CYS A 295 6.69 -5.52 -15.38
N VAL A 296 6.80 -6.31 -14.29
CA VAL A 296 7.33 -7.69 -14.34
C VAL A 296 6.45 -8.58 -15.21
N ASP A 297 5.12 -8.52 -15.06
CA ASP A 297 4.20 -9.36 -15.80
C ASP A 297 4.17 -9.00 -17.30
N THR A 298 4.16 -7.70 -17.63
CA THR A 298 4.25 -7.21 -19.01
C THR A 298 5.53 -7.69 -19.68
N LEU A 299 6.64 -7.65 -18.93
CA LEU A 299 7.92 -8.14 -19.40
C LEU A 299 7.93 -9.66 -19.59
N MET A 300 7.30 -10.43 -18.69
CA MET A 300 7.09 -11.88 -18.87
C MET A 300 6.28 -12.19 -20.12
N VAL A 301 5.27 -11.37 -20.45
CA VAL A 301 4.50 -11.50 -21.71
C VAL A 301 5.42 -11.28 -22.91
N ALA A 302 6.23 -10.23 -22.88
CA ALA A 302 7.17 -9.90 -23.96
C ALA A 302 8.24 -10.99 -24.15
N LEU A 303 8.78 -11.55 -23.07
CA LEU A 303 9.72 -12.66 -23.09
C LEU A 303 9.09 -13.98 -23.57
N SER A 304 7.82 -14.20 -23.23
CA SER A 304 7.06 -15.36 -23.73
C SER A 304 6.83 -15.25 -25.24
N PHE A 305 6.52 -14.03 -25.74
CA PHE A 305 6.40 -13.77 -27.17
C PHE A 305 7.72 -13.97 -27.91
N SER A 306 8.84 -13.49 -27.35
CA SER A 306 10.16 -13.68 -27.95
C SER A 306 10.57 -15.15 -27.96
N THR A 307 10.29 -15.91 -26.90
CA THR A 307 10.51 -17.36 -26.84
C THR A 307 9.67 -18.12 -27.85
N TYR A 308 8.38 -17.76 -28.01
CA TYR A 308 7.52 -18.35 -29.05
C TYR A 308 8.06 -18.06 -30.45
N TYR A 309 8.45 -16.82 -30.73
CA TYR A 309 9.03 -16.43 -32.02
C TYR A 309 10.30 -17.23 -32.32
N ILE A 310 11.17 -17.43 -31.32
CA ILE A 310 12.36 -18.27 -31.41
C ILE A 310 12.00 -19.73 -31.66
N CYS A 311 11.01 -20.31 -30.99
CA CYS A 311 10.64 -21.72 -31.22
C CYS A 311 10.03 -21.94 -32.62
N VAL A 312 9.26 -20.99 -33.14
CA VAL A 312 8.61 -21.11 -34.45
C VAL A 312 9.56 -20.84 -35.60
N HIS A 313 10.47 -19.87 -35.47
CA HIS A 313 11.38 -19.49 -36.57
C HIS A 313 12.79 -20.08 -36.39
N GLY A 314 13.18 -20.48 -35.16
CA GLY A 314 14.51 -20.98 -34.77
C GLY A 314 14.84 -22.39 -35.25
N TYR A 315 13.83 -23.14 -35.67
CA TYR A 315 14.01 -24.50 -36.16
C TYR A 315 14.29 -24.60 -37.66
N SER A 316 14.30 -23.49 -38.40
CA SER A 316 14.77 -23.44 -39.78
C SER A 316 16.05 -22.59 -39.86
N GLU A 317 17.20 -23.28 -39.88
CA GLU A 317 18.53 -22.91 -40.41
C GLU A 317 19.09 -21.50 -40.10
N VAL A 318 20.28 -21.46 -39.47
CA VAL A 318 21.03 -20.23 -39.14
C VAL A 318 22.29 -20.17 -40.00
N THR A 319 22.41 -19.16 -40.89
CA THR A 319 23.59 -18.97 -41.78
C THR A 319 23.91 -17.51 -42.15
N SER A 320 23.20 -16.46 -41.69
CA SER A 320 23.40 -15.08 -42.23
C SER A 320 23.37 -13.93 -41.20
N ILE A 321 23.85 -12.74 -41.61
CA ILE A 321 23.89 -11.47 -40.83
C ILE A 321 22.49 -11.03 -40.32
N GLU A 322 21.39 -11.55 -40.88
CA GLU A 322 20.03 -11.34 -40.35
C GLU A 322 19.79 -12.06 -39.01
N ASP A 323 20.55 -13.12 -38.69
CA ASP A 323 20.52 -13.77 -37.38
C ASP A 323 21.11 -12.89 -36.25
N ILE A 324 21.89 -11.86 -36.60
CA ILE A 324 22.37 -10.83 -35.67
C ILE A 324 21.24 -9.82 -35.38
N LYS A 325 20.46 -9.43 -36.39
CA LYS A 325 19.21 -8.64 -36.22
C LYS A 325 18.14 -9.38 -35.41
N ARG A 326 18.19 -10.71 -35.41
CA ARG A 326 17.27 -11.61 -34.72
C ARG A 326 17.55 -11.74 -33.22
N LYS A 327 18.80 -11.59 -32.79
CA LYS A 327 19.17 -11.37 -31.38
C LYS A 327 18.78 -9.97 -30.87
N SER A 328 18.67 -8.97 -31.76
CA SER A 328 18.35 -7.58 -31.39
C SER A 328 17.03 -7.40 -30.67
N TRP A 329 16.01 -8.20 -30.96
CA TRP A 329 14.72 -8.14 -30.25
C TRP A 329 14.78 -8.77 -28.85
N GLN A 330 15.69 -9.73 -28.63
CA GLN A 330 16.00 -10.22 -27.27
C GLN A 330 16.67 -9.12 -26.45
N TYR A 331 17.58 -8.37 -27.09
CA TYR A 331 18.16 -7.16 -26.49
C TYR A 331 17.12 -6.05 -26.33
N ALA A 332 16.14 -5.88 -27.21
CA ALA A 332 15.09 -4.87 -27.08
C ALA A 332 14.18 -5.13 -25.88
N GLY A 333 13.79 -6.39 -25.63
CA GLY A 333 13.08 -6.76 -24.40
C GLY A 333 13.94 -6.53 -23.15
N LEU A 334 15.23 -6.85 -23.21
CA LEU A 334 16.19 -6.55 -22.14
C LEU A 334 16.44 -5.03 -21.97
N LEU A 335 16.39 -4.26 -23.06
CA LEU A 335 16.57 -2.80 -23.11
C LEU A 335 15.38 -2.11 -22.45
N VAL A 336 14.17 -2.63 -22.66
CA VAL A 336 12.98 -2.19 -21.92
C VAL A 336 13.18 -2.44 -20.42
N CYS A 337 13.74 -3.58 -19.99
CA CYS A 337 14.11 -3.79 -18.58
C CYS A 337 15.13 -2.76 -18.08
N VAL A 338 16.16 -2.49 -18.88
CA VAL A 338 17.25 -1.58 -18.53
C VAL A 338 16.80 -0.12 -18.52
N ILE A 339 15.71 0.24 -19.20
CA ILE A 339 15.18 1.61 -19.22
C ILE A 339 14.08 1.80 -18.18
N PHE A 340 13.11 0.90 -18.09
CA PHE A 340 11.96 1.07 -17.19
C PHE A 340 12.33 0.91 -15.71
N PHE A 341 13.26 0.00 -15.43
CA PHE A 341 13.62 -0.34 -14.06
C PHE A 341 14.39 0.79 -13.37
N PRO A 342 15.39 1.45 -14.00
CA PRO A 342 16.02 2.64 -13.42
C PRO A 342 15.04 3.80 -13.28
N ILE A 343 14.15 4.03 -14.24
CA ILE A 343 13.14 5.11 -14.14
C ILE A 343 12.26 4.89 -12.90
N SER A 344 11.74 3.68 -12.72
CA SER A 344 10.90 3.37 -11.57
C SER A 344 11.68 3.44 -10.25
N ALA A 345 12.94 3.02 -10.23
CA ALA A 345 13.82 3.15 -9.07
C ALA A 345 14.14 4.62 -8.75
N THR A 346 14.36 5.47 -9.76
CA THR A 346 14.61 6.91 -9.56
C THR A 346 13.37 7.64 -9.07
N LEU A 347 12.18 7.29 -9.55
CA LEU A 347 10.93 7.84 -9.02
C LEU A 347 10.78 7.49 -7.54
N LEU A 348 11.01 6.22 -7.19
CA LEU A 348 10.97 5.79 -5.79
C LEU A 348 12.04 6.48 -4.95
N VAL A 349 13.29 6.66 -5.42
CA VAL A 349 14.34 7.34 -4.64
C VAL A 349 14.06 8.84 -4.46
N ARG A 350 13.54 9.51 -5.49
CA ARG A 350 13.09 10.92 -5.38
C ARG A 350 11.95 11.04 -4.37
N ASP A 351 11.01 10.11 -4.47
CA ASP A 351 9.94 9.93 -3.51
C ASP A 351 10.49 9.25 -2.22
N LEU A 352 11.78 9.01 -2.04
CA LEU A 352 12.51 8.75 -0.78
C LEU A 352 12.86 10.07 -0.08
N GLU A 353 13.68 10.77 -0.84
CA GLU A 353 14.43 11.96 -0.48
C GLU A 353 13.51 13.11 -0.08
N GLN A 354 12.43 13.36 -0.83
CA GLN A 354 11.52 14.45 -0.50
C GLN A 354 10.82 14.25 0.88
N ALA A 355 10.54 13.02 1.32
CA ALA A 355 9.88 12.76 2.61
C ALA A 355 10.86 12.91 3.77
N TYR A 356 12.11 12.52 3.55
CA TYR A 356 13.18 12.76 4.49
C TYR A 356 13.39 14.27 4.70
N HIS A 357 13.48 15.05 3.62
CA HIS A 357 13.62 16.49 3.69
C HIS A 357 12.41 17.19 4.33
N GLU A 358 11.17 16.77 4.02
CA GLU A 358 9.96 17.31 4.68
C GLU A 358 10.01 17.10 6.20
N LYS A 359 10.44 15.92 6.66
CA LYS A 359 10.54 15.63 8.10
C LYS A 359 11.65 16.43 8.78
N GLU A 360 12.80 16.54 8.14
CA GLU A 360 13.95 17.29 8.65
C GLU A 360 13.63 18.79 8.74
N ALA A 361 12.98 19.37 7.72
CA ALA A 361 12.57 20.77 7.70
C ALA A 361 11.62 21.11 8.87
N ASN A 362 10.61 20.26 9.13
CA ASN A 362 9.70 20.46 10.26
C ASN A 362 10.43 20.42 11.61
N HIS A 363 11.41 19.52 11.77
CA HIS A 363 12.19 19.43 13.00
C HIS A 363 13.09 20.65 13.21
N LEU A 364 13.67 21.21 12.14
CA LEU A 364 14.49 22.43 12.23
C LEU A 364 13.67 23.63 12.68
N ILE A 365 12.43 23.77 12.21
CA ILE A 365 11.53 24.86 12.62
C ILE A 365 11.11 24.71 14.09
N GLN A 366 10.84 23.48 14.55
CA GLN A 366 10.60 23.19 15.97
C GLN A 366 11.79 23.59 16.83
N GLN A 367 13.01 23.21 16.42
CA GLN A 367 14.24 23.56 17.15
C GLN A 367 14.46 25.08 17.20
N ALA A 368 14.22 25.78 16.09
CA ALA A 368 14.36 27.23 16.04
C ALA A 368 13.39 27.93 17.00
N ARG A 369 12.13 27.46 17.09
CA ARG A 369 11.16 27.94 18.09
C ARG A 369 11.67 27.72 19.51
N ASP A 370 12.10 26.49 19.82
CA ASP A 370 12.51 26.11 21.19
C ASP A 370 13.76 26.86 21.64
N GLU A 371 14.71 27.08 20.74
CA GLU A 371 15.90 27.89 21.00
C GLU A 371 15.54 29.36 21.28
N ALA A 372 14.64 29.94 20.47
CA ALA A 372 14.16 31.31 20.68
C ALA A 372 13.39 31.46 22.00
N LEU A 373 12.58 30.46 22.38
CA LEU A 373 11.90 30.44 23.67
C LEU A 373 12.90 30.44 24.84
N LEU A 374 13.88 29.53 24.81
CA LEU A 374 14.91 29.41 25.86
C LEU A 374 15.74 30.68 26.02
N LEU A 375 16.11 31.34 24.91
CA LEU A 375 16.82 32.62 24.93
C LEU A 375 15.98 33.71 25.62
N SER A 376 14.68 33.79 25.31
CA SER A 376 13.78 34.78 25.90
C SER A 376 13.54 34.56 27.40
N GLU A 377 13.46 33.31 27.86
CA GLU A 377 13.32 32.96 29.28
C GLU A 377 14.59 33.36 30.06
N GLY A 378 15.78 33.08 29.50
CA GLY A 378 17.06 33.47 30.10
C GLY A 378 17.25 34.99 30.21
N GLU A 379 16.88 35.75 29.18
CA GLU A 379 16.91 37.23 29.23
C GLU A 379 15.94 37.81 30.27
N THR A 380 14.81 37.13 30.50
CA THR A 380 13.81 37.55 31.49
C THR A 380 14.27 37.26 32.91
N GLU A 381 14.98 36.15 33.15
CA GLU A 381 15.62 35.85 34.43
C GLU A 381 16.77 36.83 34.73
N GLU A 382 17.65 37.13 33.77
CA GLU A 382 18.72 38.12 33.95
C GLU A 382 18.19 39.54 34.21
N LYS A 383 17.10 39.94 33.54
CA LYS A 383 16.44 41.24 33.81
C LYS A 383 15.80 41.27 35.19
N LYS A 384 15.19 40.18 35.65
CA LYS A 384 14.64 40.09 37.02
C LYS A 384 15.74 40.14 38.07
N GLU A 385 16.86 39.46 37.87
CA GLU A 385 18.02 39.53 38.78
C GLU A 385 18.68 40.92 38.76
N GLY A 386 18.71 41.60 37.61
CA GLY A 386 19.21 42.97 37.47
C GLY A 386 18.29 44.04 38.09
N GLU A 387 16.97 43.89 37.96
CA GLU A 387 15.97 44.77 38.58
C GLU A 387 15.87 44.54 40.09
N GLU A 388 16.02 43.31 40.59
CA GLU A 388 16.14 43.02 42.02
C GLU A 388 17.44 43.60 42.62
N ALA A 389 18.54 43.62 41.85
CA ALA A 389 19.79 44.30 42.24
C ALA A 389 19.68 45.82 42.23
N GLN A 390 18.85 46.41 41.35
CA GLN A 390 18.58 47.86 41.33
C GLN A 390 17.52 48.30 42.35
N GLN A 391 16.59 47.43 42.73
CA GLN A 391 15.62 47.69 43.81
C GLN A 391 16.23 47.67 45.22
N GLU A 392 17.46 47.16 45.40
CA GLU A 392 18.24 47.34 46.63
C GLU A 392 19.01 48.67 46.68
N GLU A 393 19.19 49.39 45.56
CA GLU A 393 19.89 50.69 45.52
C GLU A 393 18.97 51.93 45.40
N GLU A 394 17.71 51.80 44.96
CA GLU A 394 16.76 52.93 44.85
C GLU A 394 15.66 52.95 45.94
N LYS A 395 16.07 52.71 47.19
CA LYS A 395 15.26 52.99 48.38
C LYS A 395 15.70 54.29 49.09
N GLU A 396 15.96 55.35 48.34
CA GLU A 396 16.08 56.72 48.88
C GLU A 396 15.98 57.78 47.77
N GLN A 397 14.77 58.11 47.32
CA GLN A 397 14.29 59.49 47.10
C GLN A 397 12.89 59.51 46.47
N GLU A 398 11.97 60.13 47.21
CA GLU A 398 10.54 60.29 46.90
C GLU A 398 10.24 61.29 45.77
N GLU A 399 9.12 61.00 45.10
CA GLU A 399 8.03 61.89 44.68
C GLU A 399 8.33 63.34 44.26
N ALA A 400 7.93 63.70 43.04
CA ALA A 400 6.86 64.69 42.81
C ALA A 400 6.60 64.90 41.31
N GLU A 401 5.34 64.70 40.88
CA GLU A 401 4.46 65.72 40.27
C GLU A 401 3.42 65.08 39.34
N SER A 402 2.17 65.42 39.61
CA SER A 402 0.99 65.02 38.85
C SER A 402 0.79 65.92 37.64
N GLY A 403 0.23 65.38 36.54
CA GLY A 403 -0.44 66.24 35.56
C GLY A 403 -0.75 65.61 34.21
N THR A 404 -1.92 65.00 34.10
CA THR A 404 -2.87 64.98 32.97
C THR A 404 -2.34 65.01 31.52
N GLN A 405 -2.63 63.96 30.71
CA GLN A 405 -3.24 64.15 29.38
C GLN A 405 -3.74 62.86 28.69
N SER A 406 -5.03 62.92 28.30
CA SER A 406 -5.63 62.45 27.05
C SER A 406 -5.41 61.00 26.58
N TYR A 407 -6.43 60.17 26.77
CA TYR A 407 -6.64 58.93 26.02
C TYR A 407 -6.88 59.22 24.54
N LYS A 408 -5.92 58.85 23.69
CA LYS A 408 -6.14 58.53 22.28
C LYS A 408 -6.12 57.01 22.19
N GLU A 409 -7.21 56.42 21.71
CA GLU A 409 -7.26 55.02 21.29
C GLU A 409 -6.10 54.75 20.30
N LEU A 410 -5.13 53.98 20.77
CA LEU A 410 -4.19 53.24 19.95
C LEU A 410 -4.62 51.79 20.10
N GLU A 411 -4.97 51.14 18.99
CA GLU A 411 -4.95 49.68 18.92
C GLU A 411 -3.54 49.25 19.32
N GLU A 412 -3.38 48.71 20.53
CA GLU A 412 -2.13 48.10 20.95
C GLU A 412 -1.89 46.87 20.06
N GLU A 413 -0.99 47.02 19.09
CA GLU A 413 -0.35 45.87 18.45
C GLU A 413 0.45 45.16 19.53
N LEU A 414 -0.15 44.11 20.11
CA LEU A 414 0.54 43.22 21.04
C LEU A 414 1.81 42.71 20.36
N PRO A 415 2.98 42.75 21.02
CA PRO A 415 4.21 42.25 20.44
C PRO A 415 4.10 40.74 20.18
N ILE A 416 4.70 40.28 19.09
CA ILE A 416 4.78 38.83 18.79
C ILE A 416 5.65 38.17 19.89
N LEU A 417 5.22 37.00 20.35
CA LEU A 417 5.97 36.19 21.30
C LEU A 417 7.36 35.86 20.72
N ALA A 418 8.41 35.99 21.53
CA ALA A 418 9.80 35.86 21.09
C ALA A 418 10.09 34.56 20.34
N GLN A 419 9.48 33.44 20.76
CA GLN A 419 9.61 32.14 20.12
C GLN A 419 9.04 32.05 18.68
N TYR A 420 8.22 33.02 18.28
CA TYR A 420 7.59 33.07 16.96
C TYR A 420 8.07 34.22 16.08
N GLU A 421 8.77 35.22 16.62
CA GLU A 421 9.22 36.41 15.88
C GLU A 421 10.08 36.03 14.66
N GLY A 422 11.18 35.29 14.89
CA GLY A 422 12.07 34.86 13.81
C GLY A 422 11.45 33.87 12.82
N LEU A 423 10.41 33.14 13.21
CA LEU A 423 9.65 32.28 12.30
C LEU A 423 8.66 33.09 11.47
N TRP A 424 7.98 34.05 12.09
CA TRP A 424 7.05 34.94 11.40
C TRP A 424 7.77 35.83 10.36
N GLU A 425 9.01 36.23 10.61
CA GLU A 425 9.84 36.93 9.62
C GLU A 425 10.21 36.03 8.42
N GLN A 426 10.40 34.73 8.64
CA GLN A 426 10.65 33.77 7.56
C GLN A 426 9.37 33.51 6.76
N ASN A 427 8.22 33.47 7.42
CA ASN A 427 6.94 33.35 6.77
C ASN A 427 5.80 34.07 7.53
N HIS A 428 5.30 35.14 6.92
CA HIS A 428 4.21 35.97 7.45
C HIS A 428 2.84 35.28 7.48
N ASP A 429 2.68 34.12 6.82
CA ASP A 429 1.46 33.30 6.87
C ASP A 429 1.35 32.51 8.19
N LEU A 430 2.36 32.55 9.07
CA LEU A 430 2.32 31.92 10.40
C LEU A 430 1.25 32.60 11.26
N ALA A 431 0.25 31.82 11.68
CA ALA A 431 -0.86 32.29 12.52
C ALA A 431 -0.72 31.92 13.99
N GLY A 432 0.04 30.86 14.26
CA GLY A 432 0.19 30.30 15.59
C GLY A 432 0.88 28.95 15.56
N TRP A 433 0.87 28.27 16.70
CA TRP A 433 1.53 26.99 16.86
C TRP A 433 0.65 26.01 17.62
N LEU A 434 0.60 24.76 17.17
CA LEU A 434 -0.23 23.73 17.79
C LEU A 434 0.63 22.56 18.29
N ARG A 435 0.51 22.27 19.59
CA ARG A 435 1.23 21.20 20.27
C ARG A 435 0.32 20.36 21.16
N ILE A 436 0.54 19.05 21.16
CA ILE A 436 -0.05 18.14 22.15
C ILE A 436 1.07 17.36 22.80
N GLU A 437 1.27 17.58 24.10
CA GLU A 437 2.33 16.96 24.90
C GLU A 437 2.29 15.43 24.80
N ASP A 438 3.47 14.80 24.79
CA ASP A 438 3.67 13.36 24.62
C ASP A 438 3.11 12.78 23.30
N THR A 439 2.97 13.61 22.26
CA THR A 439 2.56 13.18 20.91
C THR A 439 3.48 13.73 19.82
N ALA A 440 3.32 13.25 18.58
CA ALA A 440 4.03 13.77 17.42
C ALA A 440 3.41 15.09 16.87
N ILE A 441 2.34 15.60 17.48
CA ILE A 441 1.67 16.83 17.05
C ILE A 441 2.40 18.02 17.68
N ASP A 442 3.27 18.63 16.89
CA ASP A 442 4.00 19.85 17.25
C ASP A 442 4.31 20.63 15.95
N TYR A 443 3.40 21.50 15.49
CA TYR A 443 3.49 22.09 14.15
C TYR A 443 3.06 23.55 14.09
N PRO A 444 3.63 24.35 13.16
CA PRO A 444 3.11 25.68 12.86
C PRO A 444 1.72 25.57 12.22
N VAL A 445 0.88 26.54 12.53
CA VAL A 445 -0.45 26.71 11.95
C VAL A 445 -0.43 27.92 11.04
N MET A 446 -0.74 27.70 9.77
CA MET A 446 -0.70 28.71 8.72
C MET A 446 -2.08 29.32 8.45
N TYR A 447 -2.12 30.57 8.00
CA TYR A 447 -3.36 31.27 7.66
C TYR A 447 -3.21 32.09 6.38
N THR A 448 -4.02 31.73 5.39
CA THR A 448 -4.05 32.36 4.06
C THR A 448 -5.51 32.66 3.71
N PRO A 449 -6.04 33.86 4.06
CA PRO A 449 -7.47 34.15 3.94
C PRO A 449 -7.99 34.08 2.50
N ASP A 450 -7.14 34.43 1.53
CA ASP A 450 -7.50 34.44 0.10
C ASP A 450 -7.43 33.05 -0.55
N ASP A 451 -6.63 32.13 -0.01
CA ASP A 451 -6.49 30.73 -0.47
C ASP A 451 -6.32 29.79 0.74
N PRO A 452 -7.41 29.46 1.47
CA PRO A 452 -7.30 28.72 2.73
C PRO A 452 -6.68 27.33 2.61
N GLU A 453 -6.66 26.73 1.41
CA GLU A 453 -6.04 25.42 1.16
C GLU A 453 -4.60 25.53 0.65
N TYR A 454 -4.01 26.73 0.59
CA TYR A 454 -2.66 26.96 0.06
C TYR A 454 -1.60 26.06 0.69
N TYR A 455 -1.70 25.80 2.00
CA TYR A 455 -0.79 24.95 2.77
C TYR A 455 -1.17 23.47 2.82
N LEU A 456 -2.23 23.05 2.11
CA LEU A 456 -2.64 21.65 2.05
C LEU A 456 -1.55 20.75 1.44
N HIS A 457 -0.74 21.28 0.51
CA HIS A 457 0.35 20.56 -0.16
C HIS A 457 1.67 21.34 -0.15
N ARG A 458 1.86 22.20 0.87
CA ARG A 458 3.07 23.02 1.01
C ARG A 458 3.64 22.97 2.42
N ALA A 459 4.97 22.96 2.52
CA ALA A 459 5.68 23.12 3.77
C ALA A 459 5.64 24.58 4.24
N PHE A 460 6.13 24.83 5.45
CA PHE A 460 6.22 26.15 6.05
C PHE A 460 6.90 27.19 5.14
N ASP A 461 7.95 26.82 4.40
CA ASP A 461 8.67 27.72 3.48
C ASP A 461 7.95 27.94 2.12
N GLY A 462 6.78 27.34 1.92
CA GLY A 462 6.02 27.39 0.68
C GLY A 462 6.45 26.38 -0.40
N SER A 463 7.46 25.56 -0.14
CA SER A 463 7.86 24.47 -1.05
C SER A 463 6.82 23.34 -1.09
N GLU A 464 6.78 22.57 -2.18
CA GLU A 464 5.84 21.44 -2.30
C GLU A 464 6.13 20.36 -1.25
N ALA A 465 5.13 20.07 -0.41
CA ALA A 465 5.21 19.05 0.61
C ALA A 465 3.98 18.15 0.55
N SER A 466 4.22 16.84 0.46
CA SER A 466 3.15 15.84 0.46
C SER A 466 2.38 15.82 1.78
N SER A 467 3.04 16.12 2.89
CA SER A 467 2.46 16.23 4.23
C SER A 467 1.68 17.52 4.47
N GLY A 468 1.93 18.57 3.67
CA GLY A 468 1.40 19.91 3.88
C GLY A 468 1.84 20.53 5.22
N SER A 469 1.18 21.63 5.60
CA SER A 469 1.29 22.25 6.93
C SER A 469 -0.09 22.31 7.58
N LEU A 470 -0.16 22.50 8.90
CA LEU A 470 -1.47 22.75 9.52
C LEU A 470 -1.98 24.11 9.07
N PHE A 471 -3.28 24.22 8.82
CA PHE A 471 -3.85 25.48 8.31
C PHE A 471 -5.24 25.74 8.89
N ILE A 472 -5.59 27.02 8.99
CA ILE A 472 -6.93 27.45 9.42
C ILE A 472 -7.86 27.46 8.20
N GLY A 473 -9.04 26.85 8.36
CA GLY A 473 -9.98 26.70 7.25
C GLY A 473 -10.73 27.97 6.87
N GLU A 474 -11.46 27.89 5.76
CA GLU A 474 -12.24 28.98 5.19
C GLU A 474 -13.17 29.63 6.23
N LYS A 475 -13.28 30.97 6.20
CA LYS A 475 -14.18 31.77 7.06
C LYS A 475 -13.91 31.66 8.57
N CYS A 476 -12.78 31.09 8.98
CA CYS A 476 -12.27 31.16 10.36
C CYS A 476 -11.16 32.22 10.43
N MET A 477 -11.00 32.89 11.58
CA MET A 477 -9.88 33.82 11.82
C MET A 477 -9.02 33.32 12.97
N PRO A 478 -7.69 33.51 12.96
CA PRO A 478 -6.78 32.99 14.01
C PRO A 478 -7.12 33.42 15.44
N ARG A 479 -7.74 34.60 15.61
CA ARG A 479 -8.13 35.18 16.91
C ARG A 479 -9.64 35.14 17.15
N ALA A 480 -10.40 34.41 16.33
CA ALA A 480 -11.84 34.28 16.52
C ALA A 480 -12.17 33.42 17.76
N PRO A 481 -13.36 33.61 18.36
CA PRO A 481 -13.86 32.73 19.43
C PRO A 481 -13.96 31.25 19.03
N HIS A 482 -13.97 30.94 17.73
CA HIS A 482 -13.92 29.58 17.22
C HIS A 482 -12.90 29.48 16.09
N VAL A 483 -11.92 28.58 16.25
CA VAL A 483 -10.91 28.30 15.24
C VAL A 483 -11.00 26.84 14.82
N ILE A 484 -11.05 26.60 13.50
CA ILE A 484 -10.99 25.25 12.93
C ILE A 484 -9.65 25.07 12.21
N VAL A 485 -8.82 24.18 12.75
CA VAL A 485 -7.52 23.83 12.19
C VAL A 485 -7.62 22.48 11.47
N TYR A 486 -7.10 22.45 10.25
CA TYR A 486 -7.05 21.29 9.38
C TYR A 486 -5.61 20.80 9.24
N GLY A 487 -5.47 19.49 9.10
CA GLY A 487 -4.18 18.84 8.87
C GLY A 487 -4.35 17.46 8.27
N HIS A 488 -3.36 17.00 7.52
CA HIS A 488 -3.38 15.67 6.92
C HIS A 488 -3.30 14.57 7.97
N HIS A 489 -4.05 13.48 7.74
CA HIS A 489 -3.94 12.26 8.52
C HIS A 489 -2.85 11.40 7.89
N MET A 490 -1.61 11.69 8.25
CA MET A 490 -0.45 10.97 7.76
C MET A 490 -0.31 9.63 8.49
N LYS A 491 0.06 8.56 7.76
CA LYS A 491 0.09 7.19 8.29
C LYS A 491 1.31 6.90 9.20
N ASN A 492 2.33 7.76 9.22
CA ASN A 492 3.43 7.76 10.22
C ASN A 492 2.98 8.26 11.59
N GLY A 493 1.83 8.92 11.68
CA GLY A 493 1.47 9.69 12.88
C GLY A 493 1.96 11.14 12.86
N THR A 494 2.67 11.63 11.82
CA THR A 494 3.00 13.06 11.68
C THR A 494 1.75 13.87 11.34
N MET A 495 1.86 15.21 11.40
CA MET A 495 0.73 16.12 11.23
C MET A 495 -0.40 15.72 12.17
N PHE A 496 -1.62 15.47 11.68
CA PHE A 496 -2.75 14.99 12.49
C PHE A 496 -2.90 13.47 12.50
N GLY A 497 -1.85 12.71 12.17
CA GLY A 497 -1.87 11.25 12.19
C GLY A 497 -2.13 10.64 13.59
N ALA A 498 -1.77 11.33 14.67
CA ALA A 498 -2.08 10.91 16.03
C ALA A 498 -3.50 11.33 16.48
N LEU A 499 -4.15 12.29 15.80
CA LEU A 499 -5.44 12.84 16.21
C LEU A 499 -6.57 11.78 16.33
N PRO A 500 -6.67 10.77 15.45
CA PRO A 500 -7.67 9.70 15.60
C PRO A 500 -7.49 8.81 16.83
N GLN A 501 -6.36 8.86 17.54
CA GLN A 501 -6.17 8.11 18.79
C GLN A 501 -7.12 8.60 19.89
N TYR A 502 -7.60 9.84 19.80
CA TYR A 502 -8.69 10.35 20.64
C TYR A 502 -10.02 9.60 20.44
N ALA A 503 -10.12 8.61 19.53
CA ALA A 503 -11.27 7.70 19.53
C ALA A 503 -11.31 6.80 20.78
N ASP A 504 -10.14 6.56 21.41
CA ASP A 504 -10.01 5.85 22.68
C ASP A 504 -10.13 6.83 23.86
N ALA A 505 -11.06 6.55 24.78
CA ALA A 505 -11.28 7.37 25.97
C ALA A 505 -10.06 7.40 26.92
N GLU A 506 -9.27 6.32 27.00
CA GLU A 506 -8.08 6.29 27.85
C GLU A 506 -6.96 7.17 27.28
N TYR A 507 -6.85 7.25 25.94
CA TYR A 507 -5.93 8.17 25.28
C TYR A 507 -6.29 9.62 25.59
N ALA A 508 -7.58 9.98 25.50
CA ALA A 508 -8.04 11.33 25.80
C ALA A 508 -7.83 11.74 27.27
N LYS A 509 -7.95 10.79 28.21
CA LYS A 509 -7.61 11.03 29.62
C LYS A 509 -6.12 11.27 29.84
N LYS A 510 -5.26 10.58 29.08
CA LYS A 510 -3.81 10.74 29.15
C LYS A 510 -3.34 12.06 28.52
N HIS A 511 -4.04 12.50 27.47
CA HIS A 511 -3.74 13.74 26.73
C HIS A 511 -4.94 14.71 26.77
N PRO A 512 -5.32 15.27 27.94
CA PRO A 512 -6.54 16.07 28.07
C PRO A 512 -6.39 17.52 27.59
N VAL A 513 -5.15 17.98 27.38
CA VAL A 513 -4.82 19.39 27.07
C VAL A 513 -4.15 19.49 25.71
N ILE A 514 -4.60 20.45 24.91
CA ILE A 514 -4.05 20.85 23.62
C ILE A 514 -3.53 22.28 23.75
N CYS A 515 -2.27 22.53 23.41
CA CYS A 515 -1.70 23.87 23.35
C CYS A 515 -1.89 24.42 21.94
N TYR A 516 -2.52 25.58 21.82
CA TYR A 516 -2.65 26.30 20.56
C TYR A 516 -2.32 27.76 20.80
N ASP A 517 -1.07 28.12 20.55
CA ASP A 517 -0.60 29.47 20.75
C ASP A 517 -0.96 30.32 19.54
N THR A 518 -1.39 31.53 19.79
CA THR A 518 -1.40 32.58 18.76
C THR A 518 -0.01 33.24 18.73
N LEU A 519 0.24 34.10 17.75
CA LEU A 519 1.48 34.89 17.72
C LEU A 519 1.69 35.75 18.99
N TYR A 520 0.65 36.02 19.77
CA TYR A 520 0.66 37.03 20.85
C TYR A 520 0.36 36.44 22.22
N GLU A 521 -0.16 35.22 22.28
CA GLU A 521 -0.71 34.64 23.51
C GLU A 521 -0.62 33.12 23.45
N GLU A 522 -0.06 32.52 24.51
CA GLU A 522 -0.08 31.08 24.74
C GLU A 522 -1.45 30.64 25.26
N LYS A 523 -2.04 29.62 24.65
CA LYS A 523 -3.37 29.15 25.05
C LYS A 523 -3.40 27.64 25.22
N LYS A 524 -4.02 27.22 26.32
CA LYS A 524 -4.27 25.81 26.65
C LYS A 524 -5.76 25.53 26.51
N TYR A 525 -6.09 24.43 25.84
CA TYR A 525 -7.45 23.99 25.58
C TYR A 525 -7.69 22.60 26.19
N GLU A 526 -8.82 22.39 26.85
CA GLU A 526 -9.25 21.11 27.39
C GLU A 526 -10.17 20.39 26.41
N VAL A 527 -9.93 19.09 26.18
CA VAL A 527 -10.69 18.29 25.22
C VAL A 527 -12.13 18.08 25.70
N VAL A 528 -13.09 18.54 24.89
CA VAL A 528 -14.53 18.44 25.16
C VAL A 528 -15.14 17.21 24.51
N ALA A 529 -14.76 16.91 23.26
CA ALA A 529 -15.33 15.80 22.51
C ALA A 529 -14.41 15.32 21.39
N ALA A 530 -14.49 14.04 21.06
CA ALA A 530 -13.91 13.46 19.86
C ALA A 530 -14.97 12.62 19.12
N PHE A 531 -15.05 12.76 17.79
CA PHE A 531 -16.07 12.06 16.99
C PHE A 531 -15.69 11.86 15.52
N TYR A 532 -16.35 10.88 14.90
CA TYR A 532 -16.29 10.64 13.46
C TYR A 532 -17.36 11.44 12.72
N SER A 533 -16.99 12.03 11.58
CA SER A 533 -17.87 12.76 10.67
C SER A 533 -17.48 12.49 9.21
N LYS A 534 -18.11 13.15 8.24
CA LYS A 534 -17.69 13.13 6.83
C LYS A 534 -18.01 14.45 6.16
N ILE A 535 -17.37 14.75 5.04
CA ILE A 535 -17.78 15.87 4.19
C ILE A 535 -19.03 15.47 3.43
N TYR A 536 -20.05 16.32 3.51
CA TYR A 536 -21.32 16.13 2.82
C TYR A 536 -21.40 17.03 1.59
N PRO A 537 -21.73 16.50 0.41
CA PRO A 537 -22.04 17.32 -0.77
C PRO A 537 -23.13 18.35 -0.46
N GLU A 538 -23.03 19.55 -1.05
CA GLU A 538 -23.98 20.65 -0.81
C GLU A 538 -25.44 20.27 -1.09
N ASN A 539 -25.66 19.38 -2.06
CA ASN A 539 -27.00 18.91 -2.45
C ASN A 539 -27.60 17.81 -1.54
N THR A 540 -26.93 17.46 -0.42
CA THR A 540 -27.42 16.45 0.52
C THR A 540 -28.68 16.95 1.21
N LYS A 541 -29.82 16.30 0.90
CA LYS A 541 -31.17 16.69 1.36
C LYS A 541 -31.48 16.32 2.82
N GLU A 542 -30.69 15.43 3.41
CA GLU A 542 -30.85 15.01 4.80
C GLU A 542 -30.28 16.06 5.77
N GLU A 543 -30.93 16.23 6.91
CA GLU A 543 -30.43 17.08 7.98
C GLU A 543 -29.23 16.41 8.64
N VAL A 544 -28.03 16.85 8.27
CA VAL A 544 -26.76 16.29 8.76
C VAL A 544 -25.93 17.36 9.46
N PHE A 545 -25.17 16.94 10.47
CA PHE A 545 -24.28 17.84 11.22
C PHE A 545 -23.01 18.14 10.43
N ARG A 546 -22.94 19.37 9.89
CA ARG A 546 -21.78 19.92 9.19
C ARG A 546 -21.03 20.87 10.13
N TYR A 547 -20.18 20.32 10.99
CA TYR A 547 -19.44 21.10 11.97
C TYR A 547 -18.64 22.26 11.32
N TYR A 548 -18.11 22.03 10.12
CA TYR A 548 -17.34 23.01 9.32
C TYR A 548 -18.17 24.19 8.78
N TRP A 549 -19.49 24.24 9.00
CA TRP A 549 -20.32 25.42 8.71
C TRP A 549 -20.49 26.35 9.91
N TYR A 550 -20.16 25.88 11.10
CA TYR A 550 -20.17 26.68 12.31
C TYR A 550 -18.78 27.33 12.43
N THR A 551 -18.54 28.42 11.70
CA THR A 551 -17.26 29.14 11.74
C THR A 551 -17.29 30.37 12.66
N ASP A 552 -18.48 30.78 13.09
CA ASP A 552 -18.70 31.88 14.02
C ASP A 552 -19.70 31.44 15.09
N LEU A 553 -19.22 31.38 16.34
CA LEU A 553 -20.00 31.01 17.52
C LEU A 553 -20.30 32.22 18.44
N SER A 554 -20.21 33.44 17.92
CA SER A 554 -20.48 34.68 18.68
C SER A 554 -21.94 34.84 19.14
N ARG A 555 -22.88 34.06 18.58
CA ARG A 555 -24.30 34.06 18.97
C ARG A 555 -24.62 32.86 19.83
N GLU A 556 -25.21 33.09 21.00
CA GLU A 556 -25.58 32.07 21.99
C GLU A 556 -26.39 30.92 21.39
N GLU A 557 -27.42 31.23 20.59
CA GLU A 557 -28.24 30.22 19.91
C GLU A 557 -27.44 29.28 19.00
N VAL A 558 -26.43 29.81 18.30
CA VAL A 558 -25.57 29.05 17.38
C VAL A 558 -24.55 28.23 18.17
N PHE A 559 -23.97 28.82 19.22
CA PHE A 559 -23.06 28.15 20.15
C PHE A 559 -23.72 26.93 20.79
N ASP A 560 -24.91 27.11 21.38
CA ASP A 560 -25.64 26.03 22.04
C ASP A 560 -26.04 24.93 21.06
N GLN A 561 -26.46 25.30 19.84
CA GLN A 561 -26.76 24.33 18.79
C GLN A 561 -25.52 23.52 18.39
N TYR A 562 -24.37 24.19 18.24
CA TYR A 562 -23.10 23.54 17.89
C TYR A 562 -22.67 22.56 18.99
N ILE A 563 -22.57 23.03 20.23
CA ILE A 563 -22.16 22.22 21.39
C ILE A 563 -23.10 21.02 21.58
N LYS A 564 -24.41 21.21 21.43
CA LYS A 564 -25.37 20.11 21.51
C LYS A 564 -25.08 19.02 20.46
N LYS A 565 -24.89 19.40 19.20
CA LYS A 565 -24.58 18.45 18.11
C LYS A 565 -23.22 17.78 18.29
N VAL A 566 -22.22 18.50 18.83
CA VAL A 566 -20.92 17.94 19.20
C VAL A 566 -21.07 16.86 20.28
N LYS A 567 -21.81 17.15 21.36
CA LYS A 567 -22.06 16.19 22.44
C LYS A 567 -22.86 14.97 21.99
N GLU A 568 -23.84 15.15 21.11
CA GLU A 568 -24.61 14.04 20.50
C GLU A 568 -23.74 13.10 19.65
N LYS A 569 -22.63 13.61 19.10
CA LYS A 569 -21.69 12.83 18.27
C LYS A 569 -20.48 12.30 19.03
N ALA A 570 -20.20 12.81 20.22
CA ALA A 570 -19.04 12.44 21.02
C ALA A 570 -18.99 10.94 21.30
N LEU A 571 -17.81 10.34 21.16
CA LEU A 571 -17.60 8.90 21.38
C LEU A 571 -17.66 8.51 22.87
N TYR A 572 -17.36 9.45 23.75
CA TYR A 572 -17.38 9.32 25.20
C TYR A 572 -17.57 10.69 25.84
N ASP A 573 -17.90 10.70 27.13
CA ASP A 573 -18.01 11.92 27.94
C ASP A 573 -16.66 12.21 28.61
N THR A 574 -16.11 13.41 28.40
CA THR A 574 -14.87 13.87 29.04
C THR A 574 -15.11 14.52 30.41
N GLY A 575 -16.37 14.84 30.75
CA GLY A 575 -16.72 15.59 31.95
C GLY A 575 -16.42 17.10 31.85
N VAL A 576 -15.94 17.59 30.70
CA VAL A 576 -15.60 18.99 30.48
C VAL A 576 -16.85 19.77 30.05
N GLY A 577 -17.31 20.70 30.92
CA GLY A 577 -18.44 21.59 30.63
C GLY A 577 -18.08 22.70 29.64
N THR A 578 -19.08 23.24 28.95
CA THR A 578 -18.93 24.37 28.01
C THR A 578 -20.05 25.38 28.25
N GLU A 579 -19.72 26.66 28.27
CA GLU A 579 -20.66 27.78 28.43
C GLU A 579 -20.46 28.81 27.32
N PHE A 580 -21.52 29.56 26.99
CA PHE A 580 -21.43 30.61 25.99
C PHE A 580 -20.35 31.65 26.38
N GLY A 581 -19.51 32.00 25.41
CA GLY A 581 -18.33 32.85 25.61
C GLY A 581 -17.02 32.07 25.77
N ASP A 582 -17.06 30.75 25.96
CA ASP A 582 -15.85 29.92 25.90
C ASP A 582 -15.24 29.97 24.47
N GLU A 583 -13.92 30.15 24.38
CA GLU A 583 -13.19 30.01 23.12
C GLU A 583 -13.07 28.53 22.73
N ILE A 584 -13.41 28.18 21.50
CA ILE A 584 -13.46 26.80 20.99
C ILE A 584 -12.37 26.58 19.94
N LEU A 585 -11.65 25.47 20.07
CA LEU A 585 -10.72 24.96 19.08
C LEU A 585 -11.24 23.66 18.50
N THR A 586 -11.27 23.55 17.17
CA THR A 586 -11.69 22.32 16.48
C THR A 586 -10.59 21.83 15.57
N LEU A 587 -10.09 20.63 15.82
CA LEU A 587 -9.07 19.98 15.00
C LEU A 587 -9.74 18.95 14.10
N SER A 588 -9.43 19.00 12.81
CA SER A 588 -10.09 18.18 11.80
C SER A 588 -9.08 17.52 10.88
N THR A 589 -9.16 16.20 10.75
CA THR A 589 -8.33 15.42 9.82
C THR A 589 -9.12 14.39 9.03
N CYS A 590 -8.59 13.92 7.91
CA CYS A 590 -9.18 12.84 7.12
C CYS A 590 -9.32 11.55 7.96
N SER A 591 -10.40 10.79 7.75
CA SER A 591 -10.61 9.52 8.44
C SER A 591 -11.08 8.46 7.47
N TYR A 592 -10.52 7.26 7.56
CA TYR A 592 -10.75 6.17 6.60
C TYR A 592 -11.95 5.27 6.95
N HIS A 593 -12.80 5.69 7.90
CA HIS A 593 -13.99 4.91 8.29
C HIS A 593 -15.12 4.95 7.24
N THR A 594 -15.10 5.93 6.33
CA THR A 594 -16.05 6.09 5.22
C THR A 594 -15.42 6.96 4.12
N ASP A 595 -16.00 6.93 2.91
CA ASP A 595 -15.66 7.90 1.86
C ASP A 595 -15.87 9.34 2.37
N ASP A 596 -14.88 10.20 2.12
CA ASP A 596 -14.78 11.58 2.63
C ASP A 596 -14.89 11.72 4.16
N GLY A 597 -14.52 10.66 4.90
CA GLY A 597 -14.54 10.65 6.35
C GLY A 597 -13.62 11.72 6.97
N ARG A 598 -14.03 12.19 8.14
CA ARG A 598 -13.31 13.13 9.00
C ARG A 598 -13.29 12.62 10.44
N PHE A 599 -12.18 12.85 11.12
CA PHE A 599 -12.08 12.71 12.57
C PHE A 599 -11.90 14.09 13.17
N VAL A 600 -12.70 14.40 14.19
CA VAL A 600 -12.80 15.75 14.74
C VAL A 600 -12.60 15.69 16.25
N VAL A 601 -11.74 16.56 16.76
CA VAL A 601 -11.54 16.81 18.19
C VAL A 601 -11.94 18.25 18.47
N VAL A 602 -12.84 18.46 19.43
CA VAL A 602 -13.28 19.77 19.88
C VAL A 602 -12.75 19.99 21.29
N ALA A 603 -12.11 21.13 21.51
CA ALA A 603 -11.56 21.55 22.79
C ALA A 603 -12.00 22.97 23.12
N ARG A 604 -12.06 23.31 24.40
CA ARG A 604 -12.39 24.67 24.88
C ARG A 604 -11.18 25.27 25.60
N ARG A 605 -11.04 26.60 25.58
CA ARG A 605 -9.96 27.25 26.34
C ARG A 605 -10.09 26.93 27.83
N LYS A 606 -8.97 26.55 28.44
CA LYS A 606 -8.90 26.24 29.87
C LYS A 606 -9.15 27.53 30.66
N ARG A 607 -10.10 27.48 31.58
CA ARG A 607 -10.36 28.59 32.51
C ARG A 607 -9.21 28.65 33.51
N GLU A 608 -8.69 29.84 33.76
CA GLU A 608 -7.77 30.04 34.89
C GLU A 608 -8.52 29.74 36.19
N ALA A 609 -7.87 29.05 37.12
CA ALA A 609 -8.45 28.82 38.43
C ALA A 609 -8.67 30.19 39.07
N GLN A 610 -9.93 30.57 39.31
CA GLN A 610 -10.25 31.69 40.19
C GLN A 610 -9.71 31.32 41.58
N ASN A 611 -8.56 31.88 41.95
CA ASN A 611 -8.07 31.86 43.33
C ASN A 611 -8.91 32.79 44.21
#